data_AF-A0A9D6VTK0-F1
#
_entry.id   AF-A0A9D6VTK0-F1
#
_cell.length_a   1.000
_cell.length_b   1.000
_cell.length_c   1.000
_cell.angle_alpha   90.00
_cell.angle_beta   90.00
_cell.angle_gamma   90.00
#
_symmetry.space_group_name_H-M   'P 1'
#
loop_
_entity.id
_entity.type
_entity.pdbx_description
1 polymer ?
#
loop_
_entity_poly.entity_id
_entity_poly.type
_entity_poly.pdbx_seq_one_letter_code
_entity_poly.pdbx_strand_id
1 'polypeptide(L)'
;TFCCGGGGGLLTDDLMELRVKGALPRMQALKQVVEEHGVTHLAAICAICKSQFSKVMPYYGFKLDQIVSVHQLVSNAIVLGDKQ
;
A
#
# COMPACT_ATOMS: atom_id res chain seq x y z
N THR A 1 -2.01 -7.20 -13.40
CA THR A 1 -1.85 -6.39 -12.15
C THR A 1 -3.22 -5.92 -11.67
N PHE A 2 -3.49 -5.92 -10.36
CA PHE A 2 -4.78 -5.57 -9.76
C PHE A 2 -4.79 -4.16 -9.13
N CYS A 3 -5.96 -3.50 -9.12
CA CYS A 3 -6.20 -2.19 -8.50
C CYS A 3 -6.17 -2.27 -6.95
N CYS A 4 -6.04 -1.12 -6.27
CA CYS A 4 -6.15 -1.03 -4.80
C CYS A 4 -7.59 -1.09 -4.26
N GLY A 5 -8.59 -0.84 -5.11
CA GLY A 5 -10.01 -0.85 -4.71
C GLY A 5 -10.48 0.41 -3.97
N GLY A 6 -9.65 1.47 -3.88
CA GLY A 6 -10.02 2.73 -3.20
C GLY A 6 -10.32 3.93 -4.12
N GLY A 7 -10.18 3.78 -5.44
CA GLY A 7 -10.47 4.84 -6.41
C GLY A 7 -11.97 5.07 -6.63
N GLY A 8 -12.34 6.02 -7.50
CA GLY A 8 -13.74 6.19 -7.93
C GLY A 8 -14.70 6.71 -6.85
N GLY A 9 -14.20 7.44 -5.86
CA GLY A 9 -15.02 7.95 -4.75
C GLY A 9 -15.27 6.93 -3.64
N LEU A 10 -14.61 5.76 -3.68
CA LEU A 10 -14.84 4.69 -2.70
C LEU A 10 -14.08 4.89 -1.38
N LEU A 11 -13.21 5.89 -1.27
CA LEU A 11 -12.35 6.13 -0.09
C LEU A 11 -13.07 6.80 1.09
N THR A 12 -14.34 6.45 1.32
CA THR A 12 -15.07 6.81 2.55
C THR A 12 -15.02 5.65 3.54
N ASP A 13 -15.16 5.96 4.84
CA ASP A 13 -15.18 4.94 5.88
C ASP A 13 -16.50 4.15 5.91
N ASP A 14 -17.60 4.72 5.39
CA ASP A 14 -18.89 4.03 5.23
C ASP A 14 -18.82 2.84 4.26
N LEU A 15 -17.83 2.85 3.36
CA LEU A 15 -17.62 1.81 2.35
C LEU A 15 -16.49 0.85 2.72
N MET A 16 -16.12 0.74 4.00
CA MET A 16 -14.99 -0.11 4.42
C MET A 16 -15.12 -1.56 3.98
N GLU A 17 -16.30 -2.15 4.09
CA GLU A 17 -16.53 -3.54 3.64
C GLU A 17 -16.26 -3.70 2.14
N LEU A 18 -16.73 -2.76 1.31
CA LEU A 18 -16.49 -2.74 -0.13
C LEU A 18 -15.00 -2.52 -0.45
N ARG A 19 -14.34 -1.61 0.27
CA ARG A 19 -12.90 -1.33 0.15
C ARG A 19 -12.06 -2.56 0.44
N VAL A 20 -12.40 -3.32 1.50
CA VAL A 20 -11.75 -4.59 1.84
C VAL A 20 -11.97 -5.58 0.71
N LYS A 21 -13.22 -5.88 0.33
CA LYS A 21 -13.53 -6.82 -0.76
C LYS A 21 -12.85 -6.45 -2.08
N GLY A 22 -12.83 -5.17 -2.44
CA GLY A 22 -12.21 -4.66 -3.66
C GLY A 22 -10.69 -4.79 -3.69
N ALA A 23 -10.03 -4.85 -2.52
CA ALA A 23 -8.59 -5.06 -2.42
C ALA A 23 -8.19 -6.55 -2.52
N LEU A 24 -9.12 -7.49 -2.39
CA LEU A 24 -8.84 -8.93 -2.28
C LEU A 24 -7.87 -9.46 -3.35
N PRO A 25 -8.07 -9.20 -4.67
CA PRO A 25 -7.15 -9.74 -5.69
C PRO A 25 -5.71 -9.20 -5.52
N ARG A 26 -5.58 -7.94 -5.08
CA ARG A 26 -4.28 -7.31 -4.85
C ARG A 26 -3.62 -7.80 -3.56
N MET A 27 -4.39 -8.14 -2.53
CA MET A 27 -3.88 -8.70 -1.27
C MET A 27 -3.44 -10.15 -1.42
N GLN A 28 -4.14 -10.95 -2.22
CA GLN A 28 -3.70 -12.30 -2.58
C GLN A 28 -2.37 -12.27 -3.34
N ALA A 29 -2.25 -11.38 -4.33
CA ALA A 29 -1.00 -11.18 -5.06
C ALA A 29 0.14 -10.68 -4.15
N LEU A 30 -0.15 -9.80 -3.18
CA LEU A 30 0.83 -9.36 -2.19
C LEU A 30 1.28 -10.53 -1.30
N LYS A 31 0.35 -11.31 -0.76
CA LYS A 31 0.66 -12.47 0.08
C LYS A 31 1.60 -13.44 -0.62
N GLN A 32 1.31 -13.76 -1.88
CA GLN A 32 2.16 -14.64 -2.68
C GLN A 32 3.61 -14.13 -2.76
N VAL A 33 3.83 -12.87 -3.14
CA VAL A 33 5.20 -12.34 -3.27
C VAL A 33 5.90 -12.11 -1.92
N VAL A 34 5.14 -11.93 -0.85
CA VAL A 34 5.70 -11.90 0.52
C VAL A 34 6.23 -13.28 0.90
N GLU A 35 5.47 -14.35 0.62
CA GLU A 35 5.85 -15.73 0.92
C GLU A 35 6.97 -16.25 0.01
N GLU A 36 6.91 -15.96 -1.30
CA GLU A 36 7.87 -16.47 -2.30
C GLU A 36 9.16 -15.66 -2.37
N HIS A 37 9.11 -14.35 -2.12
CA HIS A 37 10.25 -13.44 -2.35
C HIS A 37 10.65 -12.62 -1.13
N GLY A 38 9.98 -12.81 0.02
CA GLY A 38 10.30 -12.05 1.23
C GLY A 38 10.06 -10.55 1.10
N VAL A 39 9.11 -10.12 0.25
CA VAL A 39 8.77 -8.70 0.10
C VAL A 39 8.37 -8.13 1.46
N THR A 40 9.00 -7.04 1.88
CA THR A 40 8.76 -6.43 3.19
C THR A 40 7.74 -5.30 3.14
N HIS A 41 7.73 -4.55 2.04
CA HIS A 41 6.91 -3.35 1.86
C HIS A 41 6.30 -3.30 0.45
N LEU A 42 5.07 -2.80 0.36
CA LEU A 42 4.42 -2.40 -0.88
C LEU A 42 4.62 -0.89 -1.07
N ALA A 43 5.34 -0.50 -2.11
CA ALA A 43 5.52 0.92 -2.45
C ALA A 43 4.37 1.42 -3.33
N ALA A 44 3.69 2.48 -2.88
CA ALA A 44 2.62 3.14 -3.60
C ALA A 44 3.06 4.53 -4.10
N ILE A 45 2.99 4.73 -5.42
CA ILE A 45 3.20 6.05 -6.03
C ILE A 45 1.95 6.95 -5.90
N CYS A 46 0.77 6.34 -5.82
CA CYS A 46 -0.50 7.04 -5.72
C CYS A 46 -0.94 7.22 -4.26
N ALA A 47 -1.33 8.46 -3.90
CA ALA A 47 -1.81 8.81 -2.56
C ALA A 47 -3.08 8.04 -2.17
N ILE A 48 -4.00 7.79 -3.11
CA ILE A 48 -5.20 6.98 -2.87
C ILE A 48 -4.81 5.53 -2.57
N CYS A 49 -3.88 4.95 -3.35
CA CYS A 49 -3.41 3.58 -3.10
C CYS A 49 -2.79 3.45 -1.70
N LYS A 50 -1.96 4.42 -1.28
CA LYS A 50 -1.38 4.46 0.06
C LYS A 50 -2.50 4.53 1.11
N SER A 51 -3.39 5.51 1.01
CA SER A 51 -4.48 5.72 1.98
C SER A 51 -5.44 4.54 2.08
N GLN A 52 -5.74 3.88 0.96
CA GLN A 52 -6.57 2.68 0.90
C GLN A 52 -5.91 1.54 1.66
N PHE A 53 -4.67 1.20 1.33
CA PHE A 53 -3.99 0.09 1.98
C PHE A 53 -3.62 0.36 3.43
N SER A 54 -3.39 1.62 3.81
CA SER A 54 -3.21 2.02 5.21
C SER A 54 -4.43 1.72 6.10
N LYS A 55 -5.62 1.44 5.57
CA LYS A 55 -6.74 0.94 6.38
C LYS A 55 -7.10 -0.51 6.07
N VAL A 56 -6.86 -0.97 4.84
CA VAL A 56 -7.31 -2.29 4.38
C VAL A 56 -6.33 -3.43 4.66
N MET A 57 -5.02 -3.19 4.60
CA MET A 57 -4.00 -4.24 4.83
C MET A 57 -4.15 -5.02 6.15
N PRO A 58 -4.50 -4.39 7.30
CA PRO A 58 -4.73 -5.10 8.55
C PRO A 58 -5.82 -6.18 8.50
N TYR A 59 -6.86 -5.99 7.68
CA TYR A 59 -7.92 -6.99 7.50
C TYR A 59 -7.41 -8.27 6.82
N TYR A 60 -6.24 -8.21 6.18
CA TYR A 60 -5.57 -9.32 5.52
C TYR A 60 -4.34 -9.83 6.28
N GLY A 61 -4.13 -9.39 7.53
CA GLY A 61 -3.01 -9.83 8.38
C GLY A 61 -1.68 -9.11 8.13
N PHE A 62 -1.67 -8.06 7.31
CA PHE A 62 -0.49 -7.21 7.09
C PHE A 62 -0.45 -6.06 8.09
N LYS A 63 0.76 -5.59 8.41
CA LYS A 63 0.93 -4.43 9.28
C LYS A 63 0.72 -3.12 8.50
N LEU A 64 0.29 -2.09 9.22
CA LEU A 64 0.01 -0.76 8.67
C LEU A 64 1.23 -0.09 8.04
N ASP A 65 2.42 -0.36 8.54
CA ASP A 65 3.69 0.19 8.08
C ASP A 65 4.25 -0.50 6.81
N GLN A 66 3.66 -1.62 6.40
CA GLN A 66 4.07 -2.32 5.17
C GLN A 66 3.64 -1.59 3.89
N ILE A 67 2.83 -0.53 3.97
CA ILE A 67 2.52 0.36 2.85
C ILE A 67 3.34 1.66 2.93
N VAL A 68 4.22 1.87 1.97
CA VAL A 68 5.12 3.04 1.91
C VAL A 68 4.84 3.88 0.68
N SER A 69 5.17 5.18 0.72
CA SER A 69 5.13 6.01 -0.49
C SER A 69 6.43 5.85 -1.29
N VAL A 70 6.36 5.81 -2.62
CA VAL A 70 7.57 5.88 -3.46
C VAL A 70 8.35 7.17 -3.16
N HIS A 71 7.67 8.31 -2.97
CA HIS A 71 8.32 9.57 -2.61
C HIS A 71 9.06 9.48 -1.27
N GLN A 72 8.49 8.76 -0.29
CA GLN A 72 9.13 8.53 1.00
C GLN A 72 10.40 7.67 0.85
N LEU A 73 10.34 6.61 0.02
CA LEU A 73 11.51 5.77 -0.26
C LEU A 73 12.62 6.57 -0.94
N VAL A 74 12.29 7.38 -1.95
CA VAL A 74 13.26 8.25 -2.62
C VAL A 74 13.83 9.27 -1.63
N SER A 75 12.98 9.95 -0.85
CA SER A 75 13.43 10.92 0.16
C SER A 75 14.38 10.30 1.19
N ASN A 76 14.11 9.08 1.63
CA ASN A 76 14.97 8.37 2.59
C ASN A 76 16.29 7.90 1.97
N ALA A 77 16.31 7.65 0.66
CA ALA A 77 17.49 7.19 -0.06
C ALA A 77 18.40 8.32 -0.53
N ILE A 78 17.90 9.55 -0.61
CA ILE A 78 18.69 10.71 -1.02
C ILE A 78 19.78 10.98 0.03
N VAL A 79 21.04 10.94 -0.42
CA VAL A 79 22.20 11.40 0.34
C VAL A 79 22.58 12.78 -0.18
N LEU A 80 22.26 13.81 0.59
CA LEU A 80 22.77 15.15 0.33
C LEU A 80 24.16 15.24 0.97
N GLY A 81 25.17 15.60 0.18
CA GLY A 81 26.49 15.94 0.71
C GLY A 81 26.43 17.17 1.63
N ASP A 82 27.57 17.54 2.21
CA ASP A 82 27.64 18.72 3.05
C ASP A 82 27.10 19.96 2.31
N LYS A 83 26.29 20.75 3.00
CA LYS A 83 25.87 22.06 2.51
C LYS A 83 27.15 22.90 2.35
N GLN A 84 27.54 23.19 1.11
CA GLN A 84 28.54 24.21 0.83
C GLN A 84 28.06 25.58 1.33
#